data_AF-A0A926U0U0-F1
#
_entry.id   AF-A0A926U0U0-F1
#
_cell.length_a   1.000
_cell.length_b   1.000
_cell.length_c   1.000
_cell.angle_alpha   90.00
_cell.angle_beta   90.00
_cell.angle_gamma   90.00
#
_symmetry.space_group_name_H-M   'P 1'
#
loop_
_entity.id
_entity.type
_entity.pdbx_description
1 polymer ?
#
loop_
_entity_poly.entity_id
_entity_poly.type
_entity_poly.pdbx_seq_one_letter_code
_entity_poly.pdbx_strand_id
1 'polypeptide(L)'
;MAIQTRTQDQITLNFTAQSYWQLEQKYTSFSDFIDRLKSLSTELEKQRSSSNINPYPDRFKGGIYILGHTDQELKIFPSSNLALKCSQGHFLAEDLKRQFDRSLQLAQLCQQRLSREEQDLLQVCPVYLHLQNRVNDAFFKQILFMQRVEGTTLAEVQTGFSEEFCRVFRIPTIDQIRQLPQFALHRWLDRNRRRQLVKIQTAYLFRYLWKRGIRILSLNQRNIIVSGEDDNSRYTIIDPIPDYLKPASPLYNLLTSLLCTDL
;
A
#
# COMPACT_ATOMS: atom_id res chain seq x y z
N MET A 1 4.18 12.52 -12.69
CA MET A 1 4.00 11.35 -13.57
C MET A 1 2.78 11.57 -14.45
N ALA A 2 2.85 11.27 -15.75
CA ALA A 2 1.67 11.33 -16.62
C ALA A 2 0.84 10.04 -16.46
N ILE A 3 -0.44 10.19 -16.10
CA ILE A 3 -1.42 9.10 -16.11
C ILE A 3 -2.05 9.08 -17.49
N GLN A 4 -2.07 7.91 -18.14
CA GLN A 4 -2.75 7.73 -19.40
C GLN A 4 -4.13 7.13 -19.15
N THR A 5 -5.18 7.86 -19.56
CA THR A 5 -6.57 7.41 -19.39
C THR A 5 -7.15 6.99 -20.73
N ARG A 6 -7.72 5.78 -20.79
CA ARG A 6 -8.43 5.27 -21.96
C ARG A 6 -9.82 4.80 -21.55
N THR A 7 -10.81 5.13 -22.36
CA THR A 7 -12.20 4.71 -22.15
C THR A 7 -12.70 4.02 -23.41
N GLN A 8 -13.29 2.84 -23.25
CA GLN A 8 -14.01 2.14 -24.29
C GLN A 8 -15.27 1.54 -23.67
N ASP A 9 -16.41 1.79 -24.31
CA ASP A 9 -17.73 1.43 -23.79
C ASP A 9 -17.93 1.94 -22.35
N GLN A 10 -18.24 1.04 -21.41
CA GLN A 10 -18.46 1.33 -20.00
C GLN A 10 -17.22 1.06 -19.14
N ILE A 11 -16.05 0.85 -19.75
CA ILE A 11 -14.79 0.57 -19.06
C ILE A 11 -13.86 1.77 -19.20
N THR A 12 -13.33 2.25 -18.08
CA THR A 12 -12.31 3.30 -18.04
C THR A 12 -11.07 2.78 -17.35
N LEU A 13 -9.93 2.94 -18.00
CA LEU A 13 -8.63 2.46 -17.54
C LEU A 13 -7.67 3.62 -17.35
N ASN A 14 -6.88 3.57 -16.28
CA ASN A 14 -5.86 4.55 -15.96
C ASN A 14 -4.54 3.81 -15.79
N PHE A 15 -3.56 4.15 -16.59
CA PHE A 15 -2.27 3.48 -16.64
C PHE A 15 -1.16 4.40 -16.15
N THR A 16 -0.14 3.78 -15.55
CA THR A 16 1.19 4.39 -15.54
C THR A 16 1.76 4.48 -16.97
N ALA A 17 2.65 5.43 -17.21
CA ALA A 17 3.29 5.59 -18.51
C ALA A 17 3.98 4.30 -19.02
N GLN A 18 4.65 3.57 -18.13
CA GLN A 18 5.35 2.33 -18.49
C GLN A 18 4.38 1.22 -18.93
N SER A 19 3.33 0.97 -18.15
CA SER A 19 2.32 -0.05 -18.50
C SER A 19 1.53 0.32 -19.75
N TYR A 20 1.27 1.61 -19.96
CA TYR A 20 0.63 2.09 -21.18
C TYR A 20 1.51 1.86 -22.41
N TRP A 21 2.80 2.17 -22.33
CA TRP A 21 3.74 1.90 -23.41
C TRP A 21 3.84 0.41 -23.72
N GLN A 22 3.91 -0.46 -22.71
CA GLN A 22 3.92 -1.92 -22.92
C GLN A 22 2.63 -2.43 -23.57
N LEU A 23 1.48 -1.84 -23.23
CA LEU A 23 0.20 -2.14 -23.87
C LEU A 23 0.23 -1.79 -25.36
N GLU A 24 0.73 -0.60 -25.73
CA GLU A 24 0.83 -0.17 -27.14
C GLU A 24 1.77 -1.06 -27.96
N GLN A 25 2.83 -1.60 -27.34
CA GLN A 25 3.74 -2.54 -28.02
C GLN A 25 3.14 -3.93 -28.19
N LYS A 26 2.32 -4.38 -27.23
CA LYS A 26 1.86 -5.76 -27.17
C LYS A 26 0.53 -5.99 -27.90
N TYR A 27 -0.37 -5.02 -27.87
CA TYR A 27 -1.72 -5.17 -28.39
C TYR A 27 -1.93 -4.34 -29.63
N THR A 28 -2.31 -5.00 -30.74
CA THR A 28 -2.63 -4.34 -32.01
C THR A 28 -3.84 -3.42 -31.89
N SER A 29 -4.81 -3.76 -31.04
CA SER A 29 -5.98 -2.93 -30.74
C SER A 29 -6.27 -2.86 -29.25
N PHE A 30 -6.79 -1.71 -28.81
CA PHE A 30 -7.26 -1.54 -27.44
C PHE A 30 -8.47 -2.44 -27.11
N SER A 31 -9.28 -2.77 -28.11
CA SER A 31 -10.42 -3.68 -27.93
C SER A 31 -9.97 -5.09 -27.54
N ASP A 32 -8.92 -5.62 -28.18
CA ASP A 32 -8.38 -6.94 -27.85
C ASP A 32 -7.91 -7.01 -26.39
N PHE A 33 -7.32 -5.91 -25.91
CA PHE A 33 -6.91 -5.80 -24.51
C PHE A 33 -8.11 -5.78 -23.58
N ILE A 34 -9.15 -4.99 -23.90
CA ILE A 34 -10.38 -4.92 -23.11
C ILE A 34 -11.07 -6.28 -23.01
N ASP A 35 -11.12 -7.06 -24.08
CA ASP A 35 -11.77 -8.38 -24.06
C ASP A 35 -11.00 -9.40 -23.20
N ARG A 36 -9.66 -9.33 -23.20
CA ARG A 36 -8.84 -10.10 -22.25
C ARG A 36 -9.04 -9.64 -20.81
N LEU A 37 -9.13 -8.33 -20.58
CA LEU A 37 -9.35 -7.78 -19.25
C LEU A 37 -10.72 -8.15 -18.68
N LYS A 38 -11.76 -8.20 -19.53
CA LYS A 38 -13.09 -8.73 -19.17
C LYS A 38 -13.01 -10.20 -18.78
N SER A 39 -12.35 -11.03 -19.60
CA SER A 39 -12.13 -12.46 -19.31
C SER A 39 -11.42 -12.67 -17.97
N LEU A 40 -10.33 -11.93 -17.73
CA LEU A 40 -9.61 -11.94 -16.45
C LEU A 40 -10.53 -11.54 -15.28
N SER A 41 -11.31 -10.47 -15.43
CA SER A 41 -12.24 -10.04 -14.36
C SER A 41 -13.25 -11.14 -13.99
N THR A 42 -13.76 -11.88 -14.97
CA THR A 42 -14.67 -13.01 -14.73
C THR A 42 -13.96 -14.20 -14.08
N GLU A 43 -12.72 -14.48 -14.45
CA GLU A 43 -11.92 -15.53 -13.80
C GLU A 43 -11.65 -15.18 -12.33
N LEU A 44 -11.23 -13.95 -12.05
CA LEU A 44 -10.97 -13.46 -10.70
C LEU A 44 -12.20 -13.58 -9.81
N GLU A 45 -13.40 -13.32 -10.35
CA GLU A 45 -14.66 -13.51 -9.61
C GLU A 45 -14.86 -14.97 -9.22
N LYS A 46 -14.65 -15.90 -10.16
CA LYS A 46 -14.82 -17.35 -9.94
C LYS A 46 -13.79 -17.90 -8.94
N GLN A 47 -12.55 -17.43 -9.03
CA GLN A 47 -11.43 -17.88 -8.21
C GLN A 47 -11.21 -17.03 -6.95
N ARG A 48 -12.11 -16.09 -6.63
CA ARG A 48 -11.92 -15.13 -5.54
C ARG A 48 -11.57 -15.77 -4.20
N SER A 49 -12.14 -16.94 -3.90
CA SER A 49 -11.91 -17.62 -2.62
C SER A 49 -10.53 -18.25 -2.52
N SER A 50 -10.03 -18.87 -3.60
CA SER A 50 -8.73 -19.54 -3.64
C SER A 50 -7.57 -18.56 -3.87
N SER A 51 -7.83 -17.43 -4.52
CA SER A 51 -6.84 -16.39 -4.81
C SER A 51 -6.80 -15.28 -3.75
N ASN A 52 -7.68 -15.31 -2.74
CA ASN A 52 -7.70 -14.28 -1.70
C ASN A 52 -6.42 -14.33 -0.85
N ILE A 53 -5.64 -13.27 -0.94
CA ILE A 53 -4.42 -13.07 -0.16
C ILE A 53 -4.63 -12.00 0.93
N ASN A 54 -5.86 -11.54 1.15
CA ASN A 54 -6.14 -10.57 2.20
C ASN A 54 -5.83 -11.22 3.57
N PRO A 55 -4.83 -10.72 4.32
CA PRO A 55 -4.50 -11.28 5.63
C PRO A 55 -5.58 -10.97 6.68
N TYR A 56 -6.52 -10.10 6.35
CA TYR A 56 -7.59 -9.71 7.26
C TYR A 56 -8.98 -10.10 6.70
N PRO A 57 -9.86 -10.65 7.54
CA PRO A 57 -11.23 -10.94 7.12
C PRO A 57 -11.99 -9.64 6.85
N ASP A 58 -12.81 -9.65 5.78
CA ASP A 58 -13.75 -8.56 5.48
C ASP A 58 -14.85 -8.53 6.55
N ARG A 59 -14.60 -7.83 7.65
CA ARG A 59 -15.49 -7.77 8.81
C ARG A 59 -16.79 -7.02 8.54
N PHE A 60 -16.85 -6.22 7.47
CA PHE A 60 -17.96 -5.31 7.19
C PHE A 60 -18.69 -5.60 5.88
N LYS A 61 -18.32 -6.68 5.17
CA LYS A 61 -18.80 -6.95 3.80
C LYS A 61 -18.59 -5.72 2.91
N GLY A 62 -17.42 -5.08 3.03
CA GLY A 62 -17.04 -3.92 2.22
C GLY A 62 -16.95 -4.26 0.73
N GLY A 63 -16.96 -5.55 0.38
CA GLY A 63 -16.88 -6.02 -1.00
C GLY A 63 -15.55 -5.66 -1.64
N ILE A 64 -14.50 -5.56 -0.81
CA ILE A 64 -13.12 -5.42 -1.23
C ILE A 64 -12.45 -6.79 -1.11
N TYR A 65 -11.80 -7.22 -2.19
CA TYR A 65 -11.04 -8.45 -2.26
C TYR A 65 -9.60 -8.10 -2.62
N ILE A 66 -8.63 -8.77 -2.01
CA ILE A 66 -7.23 -8.65 -2.40
C ILE A 66 -6.81 -10.01 -2.94
N LEU A 67 -6.64 -10.08 -4.25
CA LEU A 67 -6.41 -11.33 -4.97
C LEU A 67 -4.97 -11.40 -5.45
N GLY A 68 -4.28 -12.51 -5.19
CA GLY A 68 -2.99 -12.79 -5.78
C GLY A 68 -3.16 -13.27 -7.21
N HIS A 69 -2.38 -12.71 -8.15
CA HIS A 69 -2.44 -13.09 -9.55
C HIS A 69 -1.06 -13.01 -10.20
N THR A 70 -0.83 -13.78 -11.25
CA THR A 70 0.40 -13.68 -12.06
C THR A 70 0.07 -13.07 -13.40
N ASP A 71 0.86 -12.09 -13.87
CA ASP A 71 0.67 -11.42 -15.17
C ASP A 71 1.03 -12.30 -16.37
N GLN A 72 0.44 -13.50 -16.47
CA GLN A 72 0.63 -14.39 -17.61
C GLN A 72 -0.26 -14.01 -18.80
N GLU A 73 -1.44 -13.46 -18.54
CA GLU A 73 -2.41 -13.13 -19.57
C GLU A 73 -2.13 -11.78 -20.22
N LEU A 74 -2.03 -10.71 -19.40
CA LEU A 74 -1.91 -9.35 -19.89
C LEU A 74 -0.46 -9.03 -20.30
N LYS A 75 0.55 -9.49 -19.57
CA LYS A 75 2.00 -9.24 -19.77
C LYS A 75 2.31 -7.78 -20.14
N ILE A 76 1.72 -6.82 -19.43
CA ILE A 76 1.95 -5.37 -19.59
C ILE A 76 2.43 -4.71 -18.30
N PHE A 77 2.75 -5.50 -17.28
CA PHE A 77 3.23 -4.99 -16.02
C PHE A 77 4.72 -5.26 -15.84
N PRO A 78 5.46 -4.32 -15.21
CA PRO A 78 6.88 -4.49 -14.91
C PRO A 78 7.19 -5.69 -14.01
N SER A 79 6.23 -6.07 -13.15
CA SER A 79 6.31 -7.26 -12.31
C SER A 79 5.23 -8.25 -12.73
N SER A 80 5.61 -9.53 -12.83
CA SER A 80 4.66 -10.60 -13.09
C SER A 80 3.88 -11.02 -11.84
N ASN A 81 4.36 -10.74 -10.62
CA ASN A 81 3.68 -11.12 -9.39
C ASN A 81 2.80 -9.95 -8.91
N LEU A 82 1.49 -10.11 -9.01
CA LEU A 82 0.53 -9.03 -8.79
C LEU A 82 -0.34 -9.26 -7.56
N ALA A 83 -0.69 -8.15 -6.93
CA ALA A 83 -1.80 -8.05 -5.99
C ALA A 83 -2.89 -7.20 -6.65
N LEU A 84 -4.08 -7.78 -6.81
CA LEU A 84 -5.24 -7.13 -7.39
C LEU A 84 -6.21 -6.78 -6.28
N LYS A 85 -6.41 -5.48 -6.05
CA LYS A 85 -7.45 -5.03 -5.14
C LYS A 85 -8.72 -4.79 -5.94
N CYS A 86 -9.74 -5.61 -5.71
CA CYS A 86 -10.98 -5.62 -6.46
C CYS A 86 -12.12 -5.12 -5.58
N SER A 87 -12.86 -4.12 -6.04
CA SER A 87 -14.00 -3.53 -5.35
C SER A 87 -15.30 -3.80 -6.08
N GLN A 88 -16.34 -4.20 -5.34
CA GLN A 88 -17.72 -4.29 -5.82
C GLN A 88 -18.43 -2.93 -5.92
N GLY A 89 -17.78 -1.83 -5.49
CA GLY A 89 -18.35 -0.48 -5.58
C GLY A 89 -19.43 -0.16 -4.54
N HIS A 90 -19.41 -0.83 -3.38
CA HIS A 90 -20.29 -0.45 -2.26
C HIS A 90 -20.00 0.97 -1.78
N PHE A 91 -21.03 1.67 -1.30
CA PHE A 91 -20.95 3.09 -0.92
C PHE A 91 -19.87 3.41 0.15
N LEU A 92 -19.57 2.45 1.03
CA LEU A 92 -18.57 2.59 2.09
C LEU A 92 -17.21 1.97 1.74
N ALA A 93 -17.09 1.35 0.56
CA ALA A 93 -15.84 0.78 0.08
C ALA A 93 -14.89 1.89 -0.38
N GLU A 94 -13.58 1.65 -0.28
CA GLU A 94 -12.60 2.60 -0.79
C GLU A 94 -12.75 2.82 -2.30
N ASP A 95 -12.61 4.09 -2.70
CA ASP A 95 -12.41 4.50 -4.09
C ASP A 95 -10.98 4.15 -4.53
N LEU A 96 -10.84 3.10 -5.35
CA LEU A 96 -9.56 2.59 -5.81
C LEU A 96 -8.88 3.54 -6.81
N LYS A 97 -9.62 4.44 -7.47
CA LYS A 97 -9.02 5.49 -8.30
C LYS A 97 -8.26 6.49 -7.44
N ARG A 98 -8.84 6.90 -6.31
CA ARG A 98 -8.14 7.78 -5.36
C ARG A 98 -6.91 7.10 -4.78
N GLN A 99 -7.00 5.80 -4.50
CA GLN A 99 -5.85 5.01 -4.05
C GLN A 99 -4.73 4.99 -5.10
N PHE A 100 -5.08 4.74 -6.37
CA PHE A 100 -4.13 4.78 -7.49
C PHE A 100 -3.41 6.13 -7.59
N ASP A 101 -4.16 7.23 -7.59
CA ASP A 101 -3.60 8.58 -7.69
C ASP A 101 -2.71 8.93 -6.49
N ARG A 102 -3.16 8.59 -5.28
CA ARG A 102 -2.41 8.82 -4.05
C ARG A 102 -1.11 8.02 -4.02
N SER A 103 -1.14 6.76 -4.45
CA SER A 103 0.04 5.90 -4.51
C SER A 103 1.10 6.47 -5.46
N LEU A 104 0.69 6.92 -6.65
CA LEU A 104 1.60 7.55 -7.61
C LEU A 104 2.16 8.89 -7.10
N GLN A 105 1.30 9.71 -6.49
CA GLN A 105 1.73 10.97 -5.89
C GLN A 105 2.73 10.71 -4.76
N LEU A 106 2.48 9.72 -3.90
CA LEU A 106 3.35 9.37 -2.81
C LEU A 106 4.72 8.88 -3.31
N ALA A 107 4.73 7.98 -4.31
CA ALA A 107 5.97 7.51 -4.94
C ALA A 107 6.80 8.68 -5.50
N GLN A 108 6.14 9.62 -6.19
CA GLN A 108 6.80 10.81 -6.72
C GLN A 108 7.35 11.72 -5.60
N LEU A 109 6.59 11.92 -4.52
CA LEU A 109 7.04 12.73 -3.38
C LEU A 109 8.25 12.10 -2.68
N CYS A 110 8.26 10.78 -2.49
CA CYS A 110 9.40 10.06 -1.94
C CYS A 110 10.63 10.24 -2.85
N GLN A 111 10.49 10.04 -4.16
CA GLN A 111 11.58 10.21 -5.12
C GLN A 111 12.17 11.63 -5.11
N GLN A 112 11.32 12.65 -4.96
CA GLN A 112 11.75 14.05 -5.00
C GLN A 112 12.38 14.56 -3.70
N ARG A 113 12.05 13.95 -2.56
CA ARG A 113 12.31 14.56 -1.24
C ARG A 113 13.14 13.70 -0.29
N LEU A 114 13.28 12.42 -0.59
CA LEU A 114 14.19 11.51 0.09
C LEU A 114 15.52 11.45 -0.67
N SER A 115 16.62 11.28 0.05
CA SER A 115 17.93 10.94 -0.48
C SER A 115 17.94 9.53 -1.07
N ARG A 116 19.00 9.19 -1.82
CA ARG A 116 19.14 7.86 -2.42
C ARG A 116 19.16 6.74 -1.37
N GLU A 117 19.91 6.92 -0.29
CA GLU A 117 19.98 5.96 0.83
C GLU A 117 18.60 5.73 1.46
N GLU A 118 17.81 6.78 1.64
CA GLU A 118 16.43 6.67 2.14
C GLU A 118 15.49 5.97 1.15
N GLN A 119 15.64 6.22 -0.15
CA GLN A 119 14.83 5.58 -1.20
C GLN A 119 15.14 4.08 -1.35
N ASP A 120 16.39 3.70 -1.13
CA ASP A 120 16.81 2.29 -1.18
C ASP A 120 16.18 1.47 -0.03
N LEU A 121 15.97 2.11 1.13
CA LEU A 121 15.39 1.51 2.32
C LEU A 121 13.86 1.59 2.40
N LEU A 122 13.27 2.73 2.00
CA LEU A 122 11.83 2.98 2.06
C LEU A 122 11.23 3.17 0.67
N GLN A 123 10.45 2.19 0.24
CA GLN A 123 9.81 2.16 -1.06
C GLN A 123 8.29 2.36 -0.94
N VAL A 124 7.67 2.76 -2.03
CA VAL A 124 6.20 2.80 -2.17
C VAL A 124 5.81 1.69 -3.13
N CYS A 125 4.84 0.87 -2.74
CA CYS A 125 4.37 -0.25 -3.55
C CYS A 125 3.93 0.25 -4.94
N PRO A 126 4.53 -0.24 -6.03
CA PRO A 126 4.15 0.16 -7.37
C PRO A 126 2.70 -0.20 -7.69
N VAL A 127 1.96 0.77 -8.20
CA VAL A 127 0.65 0.59 -8.82
C VAL A 127 0.78 0.77 -10.32
N TYR A 128 0.07 -0.03 -11.10
CA TYR A 128 0.29 -0.11 -12.55
C TYR A 128 -0.91 0.34 -13.36
N LEU A 129 -2.10 -0.14 -12.98
CA LEU A 129 -3.35 0.05 -13.70
C LEU A 129 -4.50 0.16 -12.70
N HIS A 130 -5.38 1.13 -12.92
CA HIS A 130 -6.71 1.16 -12.32
C HIS A 130 -7.79 0.98 -13.40
N LEU A 131 -8.67 0.01 -13.17
CA LEU A 131 -9.86 -0.26 -13.95
C LEU A 131 -11.10 0.22 -13.21
N GLN A 132 -11.97 0.91 -13.94
CA GLN A 132 -13.35 1.22 -13.55
C GLN A 132 -14.29 0.55 -14.55
N ASN A 133 -15.18 -0.31 -14.06
CA ASN A 133 -16.21 -0.97 -14.85
C ASN A 133 -17.59 -0.45 -14.42
N ARG A 134 -18.31 0.17 -15.35
CA ARG A 134 -19.67 0.71 -15.14
C ARG A 134 -20.77 -0.20 -15.67
N VAL A 135 -20.43 -1.39 -16.21
CA VAL A 135 -21.42 -2.40 -16.62
C VAL A 135 -22.23 -2.80 -15.39
N ASN A 136 -23.57 -2.74 -15.51
CA ASN A 136 -24.50 -2.95 -14.39
C ASN A 136 -24.28 -4.30 -13.69
N ASP A 137 -24.07 -5.36 -14.47
CA ASP A 137 -24.00 -6.73 -13.93
C ASP A 137 -22.57 -7.18 -13.60
N ALA A 138 -21.57 -6.32 -13.81
CA ALA A 138 -20.19 -6.64 -13.46
C ALA A 138 -20.04 -6.79 -11.94
N PHE A 139 -19.48 -7.92 -11.48
CA PHE A 139 -19.24 -8.18 -10.06
C PHE A 139 -18.21 -7.21 -9.47
N PHE A 140 -17.06 -7.04 -10.13
CA PHE A 140 -16.08 -6.03 -9.77
C PHE A 140 -16.32 -4.74 -10.54
N LYS A 141 -16.56 -3.65 -9.82
CA LYS A 141 -16.71 -2.30 -10.36
C LYS A 141 -15.40 -1.56 -10.48
N GLN A 142 -14.42 -1.89 -9.64
CA GLN A 142 -13.08 -1.32 -9.74
C GLN A 142 -12.03 -2.41 -9.49
N ILE A 143 -10.90 -2.33 -10.18
CA ILE A 143 -9.74 -3.20 -9.93
C ILE A 143 -8.48 -2.33 -9.97
N LEU A 144 -7.66 -2.42 -8.92
CA LEU A 144 -6.35 -1.80 -8.84
C LEU A 144 -5.27 -2.88 -8.94
N PHE A 145 -4.44 -2.77 -9.96
CA PHE A 145 -3.32 -3.67 -10.23
C PHE A 145 -2.05 -3.11 -9.58
N MET A 146 -1.46 -3.88 -8.67
CA MET A 146 -0.29 -3.51 -7.90
C MET A 146 0.75 -4.62 -7.92
N GLN A 147 2.00 -4.28 -7.61
CA GLN A 147 3.01 -5.29 -7.32
C GLN A 147 2.61 -6.07 -6.07
N ARG A 148 2.73 -7.41 -6.12
CA ARG A 148 2.70 -8.21 -4.90
C ARG A 148 4.05 -8.09 -4.21
N VAL A 149 4.04 -7.48 -3.03
CA VAL A 149 5.23 -7.40 -2.17
C VAL A 149 5.22 -8.61 -1.25
N GLU A 150 6.27 -9.40 -1.29
CA GLU A 150 6.47 -10.53 -0.38
C GLU A 150 7.13 -10.05 0.92
N GLY A 151 6.69 -10.61 2.04
CA GLY A 151 7.20 -10.25 3.36
C GLY A 151 6.14 -10.26 4.44
N THR A 152 6.49 -9.68 5.57
CA THR A 152 5.66 -9.64 6.79
C THR A 152 5.31 -8.19 7.11
N THR A 153 4.14 -7.94 7.72
CA THR A 153 3.80 -6.56 8.12
C THR A 153 4.72 -6.11 9.26
N LEU A 154 5.12 -4.83 9.29
CA LEU A 154 5.92 -4.27 10.39
C LEU A 154 5.22 -4.45 11.75
N ALA A 155 3.88 -4.55 11.76
CA ALA A 155 3.10 -4.88 12.95
C ALA A 155 3.44 -6.24 13.61
N GLU A 156 3.91 -7.18 12.81
CA GLU A 156 4.24 -8.56 13.19
C GLU A 156 5.74 -8.76 13.39
N VAL A 157 6.56 -7.84 12.86
CA VAL A 157 8.01 -7.84 13.07
C VAL A 157 8.32 -7.52 14.53
N GLN A 158 9.08 -8.44 15.14
CA GLN A 158 9.44 -8.36 16.54
C GLN A 158 10.44 -7.19 16.77
N THR A 159 11.47 -7.07 15.94
CA THR A 159 12.56 -6.09 16.12
C THR A 159 12.20 -4.66 15.68
N GLY A 160 11.08 -4.46 14.98
CA GLY A 160 10.71 -3.16 14.41
C GLY A 160 11.53 -2.84 13.17
N PHE A 161 11.89 -1.56 12.99
CA PHE A 161 12.85 -1.14 11.96
C PHE A 161 14.28 -1.57 12.34
N SER A 162 15.09 -1.93 11.35
CA SER A 162 16.50 -2.29 11.50
C SER A 162 17.31 -1.11 12.03
N GLU A 163 18.52 -1.40 12.55
CA GLU A 163 19.41 -0.35 13.05
C GLU A 163 19.83 0.61 11.94
N GLU A 164 20.11 0.09 10.74
CA GLU A 164 20.41 0.90 9.57
C GLU A 164 19.24 1.84 9.24
N PHE A 165 18.01 1.31 9.16
CA PHE A 165 16.84 2.14 8.89
C PHE A 165 16.67 3.23 9.94
N CYS A 166 16.86 2.89 11.22
CA CYS A 166 16.80 3.84 12.32
C CYS A 166 17.84 4.97 12.15
N ARG A 167 19.08 4.62 11.81
CA ARG A 167 20.17 5.57 11.56
C ARG A 167 19.85 6.51 10.38
N VAL A 168 19.44 5.95 9.25
CA VAL A 168 19.21 6.72 8.01
C VAL A 168 18.05 7.70 8.17
N PHE A 169 16.94 7.25 8.75
CA PHE A 169 15.76 8.09 8.99
C PHE A 169 15.86 8.91 10.29
N ARG A 170 16.97 8.79 11.03
CA ARG A 170 17.21 9.45 12.33
C ARG A 170 16.04 9.25 13.31
N ILE A 171 15.57 8.00 13.39
CA ILE A 171 14.52 7.59 14.32
C ILE A 171 15.11 6.69 15.41
N PRO A 172 14.56 6.70 16.63
CA PRO A 172 15.10 5.87 17.69
C PRO A 172 14.79 4.38 17.46
N THR A 173 15.71 3.52 17.89
CA THR A 173 15.48 2.07 17.94
C THR A 173 14.45 1.72 19.01
N ILE A 174 13.90 0.50 18.98
CA ILE A 174 12.97 0.02 20.01
C ILE A 174 13.60 0.14 21.41
N ASP A 175 14.88 -0.19 21.56
CA ASP A 175 15.56 -0.13 22.86
C ASP A 175 15.75 1.30 23.35
N GLN A 176 16.03 2.25 22.46
CA GLN A 176 16.05 3.66 22.80
C GLN A 176 14.65 4.14 23.22
N ILE A 177 13.58 3.77 22.50
CA ILE A 177 12.19 4.14 22.84
C ILE A 177 11.78 3.61 24.22
N ARG A 178 12.27 2.43 24.64
CA ARG A 178 12.00 1.88 25.97
C ARG A 178 12.47 2.78 27.11
N GLN A 179 13.57 3.50 26.91
CA GLN A 179 14.16 4.38 27.91
C GLN A 179 13.54 5.78 27.95
N LEU A 180 12.81 6.17 26.91
CA LEU A 180 12.22 7.51 26.79
C LEU A 180 11.06 7.72 27.79
N PRO A 181 11.13 8.67 28.74
CA PRO A 181 10.12 8.85 29.78
C PRO A 181 8.76 9.33 29.23
N GLN A 182 8.74 10.11 28.15
CA GLN A 182 7.51 10.63 27.54
C GLN A 182 6.56 9.53 27.02
N PHE A 183 7.07 8.31 26.82
CA PHE A 183 6.25 7.15 26.42
C PHE A 183 5.91 6.22 27.60
N ALA A 184 6.22 6.58 28.85
CA ALA A 184 5.97 5.72 30.02
C ALA A 184 4.50 5.31 30.13
N LEU A 185 3.56 6.26 29.93
CA LEU A 185 2.12 5.98 29.95
C LEU A 185 1.71 5.04 28.81
N HIS A 186 2.26 5.22 27.61
CA HIS A 186 1.99 4.36 26.46
C HIS A 186 2.44 2.92 26.73
N ARG A 187 3.61 2.75 27.36
CA ARG A 187 4.13 1.43 27.76
C ARG A 187 3.33 0.78 28.90
N TRP A 188 2.73 1.58 29.77
CA TRP A 188 1.91 1.09 30.88
C TRP A 188 0.52 0.60 30.44
N LEU A 189 -0.10 1.31 29.48
CA LEU A 189 -1.47 1.04 29.03
C LEU A 189 -1.62 -0.20 28.13
N ASP A 190 -0.59 -0.62 27.40
CA ASP A 190 -0.70 -1.75 26.46
C ASP A 190 -0.26 -3.08 27.10
N ARG A 191 -1.17 -4.06 27.13
CA ARG A 191 -0.89 -5.43 27.58
C ARG A 191 0.18 -6.10 26.70
N ASN A 192 0.31 -5.68 25.44
CA ASN A 192 1.38 -6.08 24.54
C ASN A 192 2.33 -4.89 24.32
N ARG A 193 3.19 -4.66 25.32
CA ARG A 193 4.19 -3.57 25.34
C ARG A 193 4.98 -3.44 24.05
N ARG A 194 5.24 -4.54 23.35
CA ARG A 194 6.05 -4.57 22.13
C ARG A 194 5.33 -3.96 20.92
N ARG A 195 4.07 -4.32 20.68
CA ARG A 195 3.26 -3.72 19.60
C ARG A 195 3.21 -2.20 19.72
N GLN A 196 3.16 -1.71 20.96
CA GLN A 196 3.12 -0.29 21.24
C GLN A 196 4.45 0.42 20.93
N LEU A 197 5.58 -0.23 21.19
CA LEU A 197 6.91 0.30 20.82
C LEU A 197 7.05 0.43 19.30
N VAL A 198 6.61 -0.56 18.52
CA VAL A 198 6.63 -0.50 17.05
C VAL A 198 5.74 0.64 16.53
N LYS A 199 4.56 0.86 17.12
CA LYS A 199 3.71 2.01 16.77
C LYS A 199 4.41 3.35 17.02
N ILE A 200 5.09 3.49 18.16
CA ILE A 200 5.85 4.70 18.48
C ILE A 200 6.99 4.90 17.46
N GLN A 201 7.74 3.84 17.16
CA GLN A 201 8.82 3.87 16.17
C GLN A 201 8.29 4.29 14.78
N THR A 202 7.12 3.78 14.41
CA THR A 202 6.41 4.14 13.17
C THR A 202 5.94 5.61 13.17
N ALA A 203 5.51 6.14 14.32
CA ALA A 203 5.16 7.55 14.47
C ALA A 203 6.38 8.49 14.27
N TYR A 204 7.58 8.08 14.68
CA TYR A 204 8.81 8.81 14.37
C TYR A 204 9.07 8.88 12.87
N LEU A 205 8.93 7.77 12.14
CA LEU A 205 9.04 7.77 10.67
C LEU A 205 8.03 8.74 10.05
N PHE A 206 6.79 8.77 10.52
CA PHE A 206 5.78 9.67 9.96
C PHE A 206 6.09 11.14 10.24
N ARG A 207 6.60 11.46 11.43
CA ARG A 207 7.08 12.81 11.75
C ARG A 207 8.23 13.21 10.82
N TYR A 208 9.17 12.30 10.59
CA TYR A 208 10.29 12.51 9.67
C TYR A 208 9.79 12.81 8.25
N LEU A 209 8.91 11.98 7.70
CA LEU A 209 8.31 12.16 6.38
C LEU A 209 7.50 13.45 6.29
N TRP A 210 6.73 13.79 7.34
CA TRP A 210 5.95 15.02 7.38
C TRP A 210 6.83 16.26 7.31
N LYS A 211 7.98 16.28 7.98
CA LYS A 211 8.95 17.38 7.90
C LYS A 211 9.55 17.55 6.51
N ARG A 212 9.67 16.45 5.75
CA ARG A 212 9.99 16.45 4.32
C ARG A 212 8.76 16.80 3.46
N GLY A 213 7.64 17.14 4.07
CA GLY A 213 6.35 17.45 3.44
C GLY A 213 5.65 16.26 2.76
N ILE A 214 6.07 15.03 3.07
CA ILE A 214 5.42 13.79 2.61
C ILE A 214 4.36 13.43 3.66
N ARG A 215 3.07 13.63 3.32
CA ARG A 215 1.96 13.44 4.26
C ARG A 215 1.19 12.17 3.92
N ILE A 216 1.12 11.23 4.88
CA ILE A 216 0.44 9.95 4.72
C ILE A 216 -0.46 9.72 5.94
N LEU A 217 -1.69 10.27 5.89
CA LEU A 217 -2.57 10.37 7.07
C LEU A 217 -3.11 9.02 7.58
N SER A 218 -3.18 8.03 6.70
CA SER A 218 -3.72 6.69 6.98
C SER A 218 -2.64 5.65 7.28
N LEU A 219 -1.35 6.04 7.24
CA LEU A 219 -0.26 5.10 7.42
C LEU A 219 -0.21 4.59 8.85
N ASN A 220 0.02 3.29 9.00
CA ASN A 220 0.35 2.64 10.26
C ASN A 220 1.29 1.45 9.97
N GLN A 221 1.76 0.79 11.02
CA GLN A 221 2.73 -0.30 10.89
C GLN A 221 2.19 -1.54 10.13
N ARG A 222 0.88 -1.68 9.91
CA ARG A 222 0.32 -2.74 9.05
C ARG A 222 0.42 -2.41 7.56
N ASN A 223 0.67 -1.15 7.22
CA ASN A 223 0.80 -0.69 5.84
C ASN A 223 2.26 -0.66 5.38
N ILE A 224 3.17 -1.21 6.17
CA ILE A 224 4.58 -1.34 5.82
C ILE A 224 4.87 -2.83 5.79
N ILE A 225 5.27 -3.33 4.62
CA ILE A 225 5.78 -4.69 4.44
C ILE A 225 7.29 -4.65 4.59
N VAL A 226 7.82 -5.57 5.39
CA VAL A 226 9.24 -5.78 5.58
C VAL A 226 9.64 -7.01 4.77
N SER A 227 10.56 -6.82 3.83
CA SER A 227 11.15 -7.87 3.00
C SER A 227 12.64 -7.98 3.27
N GLY A 228 13.17 -9.21 3.36
CA GLY A 228 14.57 -9.47 3.74
C GLY A 228 14.73 -9.72 5.25
N GLU A 229 15.97 -9.99 5.66
CA GLU A 229 16.35 -10.26 7.06
C GLU A 229 17.34 -9.19 7.55
N ASP A 230 17.12 -8.72 8.78
CA ASP A 230 17.97 -7.81 9.54
C ASP A 230 18.52 -6.62 8.73
N ASP A 231 19.83 -6.54 8.50
CA ASP A 231 20.50 -5.42 7.84
C ASP A 231 20.22 -5.32 6.33
N ASN A 232 19.57 -6.32 5.73
CA ASN A 232 19.11 -6.26 4.35
C ASN A 232 17.60 -5.97 4.24
N SER A 233 16.97 -5.58 5.34
CA SER A 233 15.53 -5.28 5.39
C SER A 233 15.18 -4.08 4.51
N ARG A 234 14.24 -4.29 3.59
CA ARG A 234 13.58 -3.22 2.82
C ARG A 234 12.15 -3.04 3.31
N TYR A 235 11.73 -1.78 3.37
CA TYR A 235 10.43 -1.39 3.90
C TYR A 235 9.58 -0.82 2.77
N THR A 236 8.50 -1.52 2.44
CA THR A 236 7.60 -1.08 1.37
C THR A 236 6.28 -0.61 1.96
N ILE A 237 5.97 0.67 1.75
CA ILE A 237 4.64 1.22 2.04
C ILE A 237 3.67 0.66 0.99
N ILE A 238 2.80 -0.24 1.42
CA ILE A 238 1.60 -0.60 0.65
C ILE A 238 0.54 0.45 0.99
N ASP A 239 0.01 1.14 -0.02
CA ASP A 239 -0.90 2.26 0.25
C ASP A 239 -2.01 1.81 1.22
N PRO A 240 -2.16 2.48 2.36
CA PRO A 240 -3.17 2.16 3.35
C PRO A 240 -4.55 2.02 2.73
N ILE A 241 -5.03 0.79 2.71
CA ILE A 241 -6.45 0.47 2.67
C ILE A 241 -7.09 1.24 3.84
N PRO A 242 -8.09 2.11 3.65
CA PRO A 242 -9.05 2.49 4.67
C PRO A 242 -10.02 1.32 4.83
N ASP A 243 -9.48 0.11 4.97
CA ASP A 243 -10.20 -0.90 5.70
C ASP A 243 -10.08 -0.48 7.15
N TYR A 244 -11.21 -0.58 7.82
CA TYR A 244 -11.39 -0.31 9.24
C TYR A 244 -11.60 1.17 9.53
N LEU A 245 -12.86 1.57 9.43
CA LEU A 245 -13.45 2.47 10.43
C LEU A 245 -12.74 2.28 11.78
N LYS A 246 -12.04 3.35 12.17
CA LYS A 246 -11.06 3.47 13.25
C LYS A 246 -9.68 2.88 12.92
N PRO A 247 -8.74 3.74 12.51
CA PRO A 247 -7.37 3.63 12.98
C PRO A 247 -7.40 3.44 14.52
N ALA A 248 -6.35 2.89 15.12
CA ALA A 248 -5.95 3.49 16.39
C ALA A 248 -5.86 5.00 16.09
N SER A 249 -6.81 5.80 16.58
CA SER A 249 -7.39 6.93 15.84
C SER A 249 -6.34 7.81 15.14
N PRO A 250 -6.65 8.50 14.02
CA PRO A 250 -5.74 9.51 13.46
C PRO A 250 -5.25 10.46 14.57
N LEU A 251 -6.12 10.71 15.55
CA LEU A 251 -5.82 11.40 16.79
C LEU A 251 -4.78 10.66 17.66
N TYR A 252 -4.84 9.35 17.88
CA TYR A 252 -3.80 8.59 18.58
C TYR A 252 -2.43 8.65 17.89
N ASN A 253 -2.37 8.47 16.57
CA ASN A 253 -1.12 8.58 15.82
C ASN A 253 -0.59 10.02 15.85
N LEU A 254 -1.47 11.01 15.74
CA LEU A 254 -1.14 12.43 15.87
C LEU A 254 -0.63 12.75 17.28
N LEU A 255 -1.34 12.33 18.33
CA LEU A 255 -0.95 12.51 19.73
C LEU A 255 0.38 11.83 20.04
N THR A 256 0.60 10.62 19.52
CA THR A 256 1.88 9.91 19.66
C THR A 256 2.99 10.67 18.93
N SER A 257 2.71 11.20 17.73
CA SER A 257 3.68 12.00 16.94
C SER A 257 4.04 13.34 17.60
N LEU A 258 3.12 13.93 18.38
CA LEU A 258 3.40 15.12 19.19
C LEU A 258 4.40 14.82 20.31
N LEU A 259 4.43 13.59 20.82
CA LEU A 259 5.39 13.15 21.85
C LEU A 259 6.75 12.74 21.26
N CYS A 260 6.81 12.44 19.96
CA CYS A 260 8.07 12.22 19.25
C CYS A 260 8.82 13.55 19.16
N THR A 261 9.83 13.77 19.98
CA THR A 261 10.69 14.96 19.88
C THR A 261 11.74 14.77 18.79
N ASP A 262 12.33 15.87 18.34
CA ASP A 262 13.45 15.78 17.40
C ASP A 262 14.67 15.24 18.15
N LEU A 263 15.36 14.27 17.54
CA LEU A 263 16.66 13.76 17.99
C LEU A 263 17.77 14.58 17.34
#